data_AF-A0A418NDN5-F1
#
_entry.id   AF-A0A418NDN5-F1
#
_cell.length_a   1.000
_cell.length_b   1.000
_cell.length_c   1.000
_cell.angle_alpha   90.00
_cell.angle_beta   90.00
_cell.angle_gamma   90.00
#
_symmetry.space_group_name_H-M   'P 1'
#
loop_
_entity.id
_entity.type
_entity.pdbx_description
1 polymer ?
#
loop_
_entity_poly.entity_id
_entity_poly.type
_entity_poly.pdbx_seq_one_letter_code
_entity_poly.pdbx_strand_id
1 'polypeptide(L)'
;MSEGYRALTEKEKQTLRLIVRGYDAKSLARRLGISVHTVNERLRHARRKMEVSSSREAARMLLAKESEGSDFLAGKQMGAAAPTPGVGHDGAAANGLDARSHRFWIIGGMLMSLILATLALTSLSQVGEPAARNGQAVSAEAGAPGGEVGGDVVEAARQWLTLVDQGRWDESWNATGQAFKELNTSEKWASVSEQARPPLGKVLSRTAISQEGVPAPPYGYEMIKFRTSFANRADVTETLTLAREGSEWRVVGYWIS
;
A
#
# COMPACT_ATOMS: atom_id res chain seq x y z
N MET A 1 7.74 8.25 32.20
CA MET A 1 8.23 7.74 30.90
C MET A 1 7.29 8.22 29.79
N SER A 2 7.57 9.37 29.19
CA SER A 2 6.89 9.81 27.94
C SER A 2 7.73 10.86 27.20
N GLU A 3 9.01 10.55 26.99
CA GLU A 3 9.90 11.37 26.14
C GLU A 3 9.55 11.27 24.64
N GLY A 4 8.81 10.23 24.24
CA GLY A 4 8.37 10.01 22.86
C GLY A 4 7.57 11.17 22.25
N TYR A 5 6.87 11.96 23.07
CA TYR A 5 6.14 13.16 22.62
C TYR A 5 7.08 14.23 22.03
N ARG A 6 8.25 14.46 22.65
CA ARG A 6 9.22 15.45 22.18
C ARG A 6 9.89 15.03 20.86
N ALA A 7 9.92 13.73 20.58
CA ALA A 7 10.45 13.18 19.32
C ALA A 7 9.45 13.28 18.14
N LEU A 8 8.20 13.67 18.39
CA LEU A 8 7.21 13.86 17.32
C LEU A 8 7.47 15.15 16.55
N THR A 9 7.44 15.05 15.23
CA THR A 9 7.47 16.19 14.32
C THR A 9 6.11 16.90 14.31
N GLU A 10 6.09 18.19 13.94
CA GLU A 10 4.83 18.95 13.85
C GLU A 10 3.83 18.35 12.87
N LYS A 11 4.29 17.72 11.79
CA LYS A 11 3.44 17.02 10.81
C LYS A 11 2.78 15.76 11.41
N GLU A 12 3.50 15.03 12.26
CA GLU A 12 2.96 13.86 12.98
C GLU A 12 1.95 14.31 14.05
N LYS A 13 2.27 15.36 14.82
CA LYS A 13 1.34 15.95 15.81
C LYS A 13 0.06 16.45 15.14
N GLN A 14 0.16 17.18 14.02
CA GLN A 14 -1.00 17.64 13.25
C GLN A 14 -1.90 16.48 12.82
N THR A 15 -1.31 15.36 12.39
CA THR A 15 -2.05 14.17 11.96
C THR A 15 -2.78 13.54 13.14
N LEU A 16 -2.11 13.38 14.29
CA LEU A 16 -2.71 12.86 15.52
C LEU A 16 -3.84 13.76 16.06
N ARG A 17 -3.68 15.11 16.04
CA ARG A 17 -4.73 16.06 16.45
C ARG A 17 -6.02 15.86 15.65
N LEU A 18 -5.90 15.58 14.36
CA LEU A 18 -7.05 15.36 13.49
C LEU A 18 -7.70 13.98 13.71
N ILE A 19 -6.92 12.94 14.08
CA ILE A 19 -7.47 11.65 14.51
C ILE A 19 -8.34 11.80 15.76
N VAL A 20 -7.92 12.61 16.74
CA VAL A 20 -8.76 12.89 17.93
C VAL A 20 -10.09 13.54 17.54
N ARG A 21 -10.08 14.39 16.51
CA ARG A 21 -11.28 15.07 15.98
C ARG A 21 -12.18 14.16 15.12
N GLY A 22 -11.91 12.86 15.06
CA GLY A 22 -12.74 11.88 14.37
C GLY A 22 -12.48 11.75 12.87
N TYR A 23 -11.39 12.34 12.34
CA TYR A 23 -11.03 12.15 10.94
C TYR A 23 -10.45 10.75 10.73
N ASP A 24 -10.85 10.09 9.64
CA ASP A 24 -10.23 8.86 9.17
C ASP A 24 -9.04 9.18 8.24
N ALA A 25 -8.23 8.16 7.91
CA ALA A 25 -7.04 8.34 7.07
C ALA A 25 -7.37 8.89 5.67
N LYS A 26 -8.54 8.52 5.11
CA LYS A 26 -8.99 8.96 3.79
C LYS A 26 -9.43 10.42 3.79
N SER A 27 -10.12 10.88 4.83
CA SER A 27 -10.52 12.30 4.95
C SER A 27 -9.35 13.19 5.34
N LEU A 28 -8.40 12.67 6.12
CA LEU A 28 -7.11 13.32 6.40
C LEU A 28 -6.32 13.60 5.12
N ALA A 29 -6.19 12.60 4.26
CA ALA A 29 -5.50 12.71 2.98
C ALA A 29 -6.10 13.83 2.12
N ARG A 30 -7.43 13.83 1.98
CA ARG A 30 -8.18 14.88 1.25
C ARG A 30 -7.97 16.27 1.86
N ARG A 31 -8.01 16.38 3.20
CA ARG A 31 -7.87 17.68 3.89
C ARG A 31 -6.47 18.25 3.85
N LEU A 32 -5.46 17.39 3.95
CA LEU A 32 -4.06 17.79 4.00
C LEU A 32 -3.42 17.88 2.59
N GLY A 33 -4.14 17.49 1.54
CA GLY A 33 -3.62 17.47 0.17
C GLY A 33 -2.48 16.47 -0.03
N ILE A 34 -2.44 15.42 0.79
CA ILE A 34 -1.40 14.37 0.76
C ILE A 34 -2.04 13.00 0.54
N SER A 35 -1.24 12.01 0.13
CA SER A 35 -1.74 10.66 -0.05
C SER A 35 -2.16 10.00 1.27
N VAL A 36 -3.11 9.06 1.21
CA VAL A 36 -3.50 8.21 2.36
C VAL A 36 -2.30 7.44 2.91
N HIS A 37 -1.40 7.02 2.04
CA HIS A 37 -0.16 6.34 2.43
C HIS A 37 0.73 7.25 3.30
N THR A 38 0.90 8.52 2.91
CA THR A 38 1.66 9.51 3.72
C THR A 38 1.03 9.74 5.09
N VAL A 39 -0.31 9.75 5.19
CA VAL A 39 -1.02 9.82 6.47
C VAL A 39 -0.71 8.58 7.32
N ASN A 40 -0.77 7.39 6.74
CA ASN A 40 -0.49 6.13 7.44
C ASN A 40 0.95 6.04 7.94
N GLU A 41 1.94 6.48 7.16
CA GLU A 41 3.34 6.52 7.59
C GLU A 41 3.54 7.49 8.75
N ARG A 42 2.93 8.68 8.72
CA ARG A 42 2.96 9.61 9.88
C ARG A 42 2.37 8.97 11.14
N LEU A 43 1.25 8.26 11.01
CA LEU A 43 0.63 7.56 12.14
C LEU A 43 1.47 6.38 12.63
N ARG A 44 2.22 5.71 11.75
CA ARG A 44 3.14 4.62 12.10
C ARG A 44 4.37 5.12 12.83
N HIS A 45 5.01 6.17 12.33
CA HIS A 45 6.14 6.80 13.00
C HIS A 45 5.76 7.37 14.37
N ALA A 46 4.58 8.01 14.46
CA ALA A 46 4.04 8.48 15.72
C ALA A 46 3.87 7.34 16.74
N ARG A 47 3.27 6.21 16.33
CA ARG A 47 3.13 5.02 17.19
C ARG A 47 4.48 4.46 17.64
N ARG A 48 5.45 4.35 16.73
CA ARG A 48 6.80 3.85 17.05
C ARG A 48 7.52 4.76 18.05
N LYS A 49 7.42 6.08 17.89
CA LYS A 49 8.05 7.06 18.80
C LYS A 49 7.38 7.10 20.17
N MET A 50 6.07 6.86 20.22
CA MET A 50 5.30 6.85 21.46
C MET A 50 5.23 5.46 22.11
N GLU A 51 5.82 4.44 21.48
CA GLU A 51 5.80 3.04 21.93
C GLU A 51 4.38 2.47 22.16
N VAL A 52 3.41 2.92 21.35
CA VAL A 52 2.00 2.50 21.46
C VAL A 52 1.55 1.68 20.26
N SER A 53 0.63 0.75 20.51
CA SER A 53 0.09 -0.13 19.47
C SER A 53 -0.96 0.57 18.57
N SER A 54 -1.65 1.58 19.10
CA SER A 54 -2.80 2.23 18.45
C SER A 54 -2.58 3.72 18.19
N SER A 55 -2.96 4.17 16.99
CA SER A 55 -2.91 5.59 16.63
C SER A 55 -3.93 6.43 17.40
N ARG A 56 -5.04 5.83 17.84
CA ARG A 56 -6.01 6.50 18.72
C ARG A 56 -5.46 6.70 20.12
N GLU A 57 -4.67 5.75 20.60
CA GLU A 57 -3.97 5.84 21.88
C GLU A 57 -2.87 6.90 21.84
N ALA A 58 -2.05 6.90 20.78
CA ALA A 58 -1.07 7.97 20.51
C ALA A 58 -1.72 9.35 20.49
N ALA A 59 -2.87 9.47 19.84
CA ALA A 59 -3.61 10.72 19.72
C ALA A 59 -4.18 11.20 21.06
N ARG A 60 -4.66 10.28 21.92
CA ARG A 60 -5.10 10.62 23.29
C ARG A 60 -3.94 11.09 24.16
N MET A 61 -2.80 10.40 24.10
CA MET A 61 -1.60 10.79 24.85
C MET A 61 -1.06 12.15 24.40
N LEU A 62 -1.10 12.43 23.09
CA LEU A 62 -0.75 13.75 22.55
C LEU A 62 -1.66 14.84 23.11
N LEU A 63 -2.98 14.63 23.08
CA LEU A 63 -3.94 15.61 23.60
C LEU A 63 -3.75 15.86 25.09
N ALA A 64 -3.53 14.82 25.88
CA ALA A 64 -3.28 14.96 27.32
C ALA A 64 -2.07 15.87 27.59
N LYS A 65 -0.98 15.69 26.82
CA LYS A 65 0.23 16.51 26.95
C LYS A 65 0.10 17.93 26.39
N GLU A 66 -0.62 18.11 25.29
CA GLU A 66 -0.92 19.45 24.75
C GLU A 66 -1.86 20.24 25.68
N SER A 67 -2.80 19.55 26.35
CA SER A 67 -3.70 20.16 27.34
C SER A 67 -2.94 20.55 28.62
N GLU A 68 -2.04 19.69 29.12
CA GLU A 68 -1.15 20.03 30.24
C GLU A 68 -0.26 21.27 29.94
N GLY A 69 0.21 21.41 28.69
CA GLY A 69 0.99 22.58 28.26
C GLY A 69 0.17 23.85 28.01
N SER A 70 -1.10 23.69 27.59
CA SER A 70 -2.03 24.80 27.39
C SER A 70 -2.61 25.30 28.72
N ASP A 71 -2.84 24.41 29.69
CA ASP A 71 -3.27 24.76 31.04
C ASP A 71 -2.17 25.53 31.80
N PHE A 72 -0.89 25.28 31.49
CA PHE A 72 0.22 26.05 32.05
C PHE A 72 0.32 27.49 31.50
N LEU A 73 -0.34 27.80 30.37
CA LEU A 73 -0.48 29.15 29.82
C LEU A 73 -1.84 29.80 30.10
N ALA A 74 -2.81 29.05 30.62
CA ALA A 74 -4.10 29.56 31.12
C ALA A 74 -4.02 30.05 32.58
N GLY A 75 -2.81 30.11 33.15
CA GLY A 75 -2.52 30.72 34.45
C GLY A 75 -2.57 32.25 34.43
N LYS A 76 -3.68 32.86 33.99
CA LYS A 76 -4.07 34.21 34.45
C LYS A 76 -5.59 34.40 34.41
N GLN A 77 -6.17 34.15 35.59
CA GLN A 77 -7.50 34.45 36.12
C GLN A 77 -8.40 35.41 35.32
N MET A 78 -9.70 35.07 35.26
CA MET A 78 -10.71 35.71 36.12
C MET A 78 -11.98 34.86 36.30
N GLY A 79 -12.33 34.60 37.56
CA GLY A 79 -13.63 35.01 38.10
C GLY A 79 -14.82 34.04 38.04
N ALA A 80 -14.82 33.06 38.95
CA ALA A 80 -15.94 32.63 39.82
C ALA A 80 -17.39 32.56 39.29
N ALA A 81 -17.98 31.35 39.33
CA ALA A 81 -18.97 30.96 40.35
C ALA A 81 -19.34 29.47 40.20
N ALA A 82 -19.20 28.71 41.29
CA ALA A 82 -19.75 27.35 41.46
C ALA A 82 -21.10 27.45 42.21
N PRO A 83 -21.77 26.34 42.60
CA PRO A 83 -21.99 25.04 41.97
C PRO A 83 -23.50 24.69 41.96
N THR A 84 -23.90 23.54 41.40
CA THR A 84 -24.78 22.59 42.14
C THR A 84 -24.84 21.20 41.45
N PRO A 85 -25.07 20.13 42.24
CA PRO A 85 -24.79 18.74 41.88
C PRO A 85 -26.03 17.97 41.41
N GLY A 86 -25.82 16.91 40.65
CA GLY A 86 -26.93 16.05 40.19
C GLY A 86 -26.51 14.63 39.86
N VAL A 87 -26.59 13.77 40.88
CA VAL A 87 -27.01 12.35 40.82
C VAL A 87 -26.05 11.35 40.16
N GLY A 88 -25.42 10.55 41.02
CA GLY A 88 -24.79 9.29 40.64
C GLY A 88 -25.81 8.20 40.33
N HIS A 89 -25.37 7.21 39.56
CA HIS A 89 -25.89 5.85 39.60
C HIS A 89 -24.70 4.90 39.46
N ASP A 90 -24.30 4.32 40.59
CA ASP A 90 -23.63 3.03 40.64
C ASP A 90 -24.63 1.94 40.21
N GLY A 91 -24.18 0.93 39.46
CA GLY A 91 -25.06 -0.18 39.09
C GLY A 91 -24.54 -1.12 38.01
N ALA A 92 -23.59 -1.95 38.41
CA ALA A 92 -23.18 -3.25 37.89
C ALA A 92 -23.97 -3.95 36.74
N ALA A 93 -23.15 -4.53 35.85
CA ALA A 93 -23.18 -5.92 35.38
C ALA A 93 -24.23 -6.42 34.37
N ALA A 94 -23.65 -6.99 33.31
CA ALA A 94 -23.95 -8.27 32.67
C ALA A 94 -24.97 -8.36 31.52
N ASN A 95 -24.50 -9.11 30.52
CA ASN A 95 -25.19 -9.80 29.44
C ASN A 95 -25.63 -9.00 28.21
N GLY A 96 -24.76 -9.09 27.18
CA GLY A 96 -25.03 -9.97 26.04
C GLY A 96 -26.01 -9.43 25.02
N LEU A 97 -25.53 -9.25 23.79
CA LEU A 97 -26.21 -9.67 22.57
C LEU A 97 -25.19 -9.61 21.42
N ASP A 98 -24.70 -10.79 21.08
CA ASP A 98 -23.91 -11.10 19.89
C ASP A 98 -24.63 -10.63 18.62
N ALA A 99 -24.07 -9.60 17.97
CA ALA A 99 -24.40 -9.26 16.61
C ALA A 99 -23.29 -9.77 15.68
N ARG A 100 -23.57 -10.93 15.07
CA ARG A 100 -22.86 -11.45 13.89
C ARG A 100 -22.64 -10.33 12.87
N SER A 101 -21.38 -10.06 12.54
CA SER A 101 -21.01 -9.26 11.37
C SER A 101 -19.67 -9.73 10.81
N HIS A 102 -19.77 -10.62 9.82
CA HIS A 102 -18.83 -10.87 8.72
C HIS A 102 -17.33 -10.86 9.05
N ARG A 103 -16.83 -12.06 9.36
CA ARG A 103 -15.44 -12.46 9.18
C ARG A 103 -15.07 -12.31 7.70
N PHE A 104 -14.65 -11.11 7.30
CA PHE A 104 -13.89 -10.92 6.07
C PHE A 104 -12.49 -11.48 6.29
N TRP A 105 -12.36 -12.73 5.87
CA TRP A 105 -11.13 -13.38 5.44
C TRP A 105 -10.37 -12.44 4.49
N ILE A 106 -9.33 -11.79 5.01
CA ILE A 106 -8.25 -11.25 4.16
C ILE A 106 -7.05 -12.16 4.40
N ILE A 107 -6.93 -13.08 3.45
CA ILE A 107 -5.78 -13.94 3.20
C ILE A 107 -4.51 -13.11 3.30
N GLY A 108 -3.54 -13.63 4.05
CA GLY A 108 -2.22 -13.03 4.20
C GLY A 108 -1.56 -12.77 2.85
N GLY A 109 -1.44 -11.49 2.50
CA GLY A 109 -0.81 -11.02 1.27
C GLY A 109 -0.57 -9.51 1.25
N MET A 110 -0.60 -8.85 2.43
CA MET A 110 -0.31 -7.42 2.55
C MET A 110 0.74 -7.20 3.63
N LEU A 111 1.99 -7.65 3.39
CA LEU A 111 3.07 -7.20 4.25
C LEU A 111 4.45 -7.05 3.58
N MET A 112 4.59 -7.03 2.26
CA MET A 112 5.89 -6.72 1.65
C MET A 112 5.75 -6.05 0.28
N SER A 113 5.66 -4.72 0.26
CA SER A 113 6.09 -3.87 -0.87
C SER A 113 5.71 -2.40 -0.62
N LEU A 114 6.63 -1.60 -0.08
CA LEU A 114 6.72 -0.20 -0.48
C LEU A 114 8.12 0.32 -0.18
N ILE A 115 9.06 -0.09 -1.01
CA ILE A 115 10.32 0.62 -1.19
C ILE A 115 10.49 0.77 -2.71
N LEU A 116 10.52 2.05 -3.14
CA LEU A 116 10.98 2.58 -4.44
C LEU A 116 10.02 2.34 -5.62
N ALA A 117 9.70 3.32 -6.47
CA ALA A 117 10.35 4.60 -6.73
C ALA A 117 9.30 5.65 -7.14
N THR A 118 9.36 6.82 -6.52
CA THR A 118 8.88 8.06 -7.11
C THR A 118 10.09 8.76 -7.70
N LEU A 119 10.08 9.07 -9.00
CA LEU A 119 10.51 10.36 -9.59
C LEU A 119 10.78 10.20 -11.09
N ALA A 120 9.96 10.85 -11.91
CA ALA A 120 10.43 11.73 -12.98
C ALA A 120 9.22 12.41 -13.66
N LEU A 121 8.80 13.55 -13.12
CA LEU A 121 8.04 14.56 -13.86
C LEU A 121 8.88 15.82 -13.88
N THR A 122 9.35 16.24 -15.05
CA THR A 122 9.44 17.64 -15.49
C THR A 122 10.06 17.71 -16.89
N SER A 123 9.29 18.13 -17.89
CA SER A 123 9.67 19.23 -18.79
C SER A 123 8.43 19.77 -19.51
N LEU A 124 8.40 21.09 -19.62
CA LEU A 124 7.30 21.92 -20.07
C LEU A 124 7.71 22.58 -21.40
N SER A 125 6.75 22.72 -22.31
CA SER A 125 6.68 23.67 -23.43
C SER A 125 7.70 23.58 -24.58
N GLN A 126 7.17 23.40 -25.79
CA GLN A 126 7.30 24.40 -26.85
C GLN A 126 6.19 24.25 -27.90
N VAL A 127 5.40 25.32 -28.03
CA VAL A 127 4.42 25.56 -29.09
C VAL A 127 5.16 26.16 -30.28
N GLY A 128 4.91 25.63 -31.48
CA GLY A 128 5.39 26.20 -32.74
C GLY A 128 4.93 25.40 -33.96
N GLU A 129 3.77 25.76 -34.52
CA GLU A 129 3.48 25.59 -35.96
C GLU A 129 4.01 26.82 -36.71
N PRO A 130 4.30 26.80 -38.05
CA PRO A 130 3.46 26.14 -39.07
C PRO A 130 4.16 25.50 -40.31
N ALA A 131 3.34 24.76 -41.06
CA ALA A 131 3.29 24.62 -42.54
C ALA A 131 4.41 23.88 -43.33
N ALA A 132 4.09 22.62 -43.66
CA ALA A 132 4.12 21.96 -44.98
C ALA A 132 5.25 22.27 -46.00
N ARG A 133 6.04 21.22 -46.34
CA ARG A 133 6.03 20.56 -47.68
C ARG A 133 7.07 19.42 -47.79
N ASN A 134 6.52 18.24 -48.04
CA ASN A 134 6.97 17.20 -48.99
C ASN A 134 8.33 16.48 -48.83
N GLY A 135 8.25 15.15 -48.72
CA GLY A 135 9.33 14.22 -49.09
C GLY A 135 9.84 13.35 -47.95
N GLN A 136 9.60 12.04 -48.06
CA GLN A 136 10.11 10.94 -47.23
C GLN A 136 9.41 10.75 -45.88
N ALA A 137 8.47 9.80 -45.83
CA ALA A 137 8.02 9.20 -44.58
C ALA A 137 9.12 8.29 -44.01
N VAL A 138 10.13 8.92 -43.40
CA VAL A 138 10.76 8.40 -42.20
C VAL A 138 9.85 8.86 -41.05
N SER A 139 9.23 7.92 -40.35
CA SER A 139 8.56 8.18 -39.07
C SER A 139 8.98 7.01 -38.18
N ALA A 140 10.09 7.10 -37.43
CA ALA A 140 10.32 7.98 -36.29
C ALA A 140 9.23 7.82 -35.24
N GLU A 141 9.50 6.87 -34.34
CA GLU A 141 9.09 6.79 -32.95
C GLU A 141 8.53 8.10 -32.39
N ALA A 142 7.21 8.12 -32.21
CA ALA A 142 6.58 9.02 -31.27
C ALA A 142 6.62 8.34 -29.89
N GLY A 143 7.48 8.86 -29.00
CA GLY A 143 7.58 8.44 -27.61
C GLY A 143 6.26 8.65 -26.87
N ALA A 144 5.51 7.56 -26.70
CA ALA A 144 4.57 7.38 -25.61
C ALA A 144 5.34 6.86 -24.38
N PRO A 145 4.93 7.18 -23.14
CA PRO A 145 5.35 6.39 -21.98
C PRO A 145 4.54 5.08 -22.03
N GLY A 146 4.99 4.20 -22.90
CA GLY A 146 4.39 2.93 -23.21
C GLY A 146 5.45 2.15 -23.97
N GLY A 147 6.50 1.76 -23.25
CA GLY A 147 7.43 0.76 -23.78
C GLY A 147 6.60 -0.44 -24.26
N GLU A 148 7.01 -1.01 -25.40
CA GLU A 148 6.32 -2.18 -25.96
C GLU A 148 6.09 -3.20 -24.85
N VAL A 149 4.82 -3.49 -24.54
CA VAL A 149 4.48 -4.51 -23.56
C VAL A 149 4.76 -5.86 -24.21
N GLY A 150 5.99 -6.35 -24.04
CA GLY A 150 6.52 -7.50 -24.75
C GLY A 150 8.02 -7.67 -24.50
N GLY A 151 8.53 -8.86 -24.82
CA GLY A 151 9.94 -9.21 -24.62
C GLY A 151 10.14 -10.39 -23.67
N ASP A 152 11.41 -10.70 -23.44
CA ASP A 152 11.89 -11.85 -22.67
C ASP A 152 11.31 -11.91 -21.24
N VAL A 153 11.18 -10.76 -20.57
CA VAL A 153 10.63 -10.69 -19.22
C VAL A 153 9.13 -10.99 -19.15
N VAL A 154 8.35 -10.58 -20.17
CA VAL A 154 6.92 -10.90 -20.26
C VAL A 154 6.72 -12.38 -20.58
N GLU A 155 7.57 -12.95 -21.42
CA GLU A 155 7.57 -14.40 -21.70
C GLU A 155 7.90 -15.22 -20.44
N ALA A 156 8.94 -14.83 -19.70
CA ALA A 156 9.30 -15.48 -18.43
C ALA A 156 8.14 -15.41 -17.42
N ALA A 157 7.48 -14.26 -17.30
CA ALA A 157 6.30 -14.10 -16.46
C ALA A 157 5.15 -15.03 -16.87
N ARG A 158 4.87 -15.17 -18.18
CA ARG A 158 3.83 -16.07 -18.69
C ARG A 158 4.16 -17.54 -18.45
N GLN A 159 5.41 -17.94 -18.64
CA GLN A 159 5.87 -19.31 -18.37
C GLN A 159 5.70 -19.65 -16.90
N TRP A 160 6.11 -18.76 -15.99
CA TRP A 160 5.91 -18.96 -14.55
C TRP A 160 4.43 -19.04 -14.19
N LEU A 161 3.58 -18.13 -14.70
CA LEU A 161 2.15 -18.16 -14.45
C LEU A 161 1.47 -19.44 -14.94
N THR A 162 2.00 -20.07 -15.99
CA THR A 162 1.49 -21.37 -16.47
C THR A 162 1.64 -22.46 -15.40
N LEU A 163 2.74 -22.47 -14.63
CA LEU A 163 2.91 -23.40 -13.51
C LEU A 163 1.86 -23.14 -12.42
N VAL A 164 1.60 -21.87 -12.14
CA VAL A 164 0.61 -21.46 -11.13
C VAL A 164 -0.82 -21.82 -11.58
N ASP A 165 -1.14 -21.65 -12.86
CA ASP A 165 -2.45 -21.99 -13.40
C ASP A 165 -2.69 -23.51 -13.43
N GLN A 166 -1.62 -24.30 -13.54
CA GLN A 166 -1.65 -25.78 -13.48
C GLN A 166 -1.72 -26.32 -12.05
N GLY A 167 -1.65 -25.47 -11.02
CA GLY A 167 -1.61 -25.92 -9.63
C GLY A 167 -0.26 -26.52 -9.20
N ARG A 168 0.81 -26.29 -9.96
CA ARG A 168 2.14 -26.85 -9.69
C ARG A 168 2.88 -25.97 -8.68
N TRP A 169 2.43 -25.98 -7.43
CA TRP A 169 2.90 -25.06 -6.38
C TRP A 169 4.40 -25.18 -6.09
N ASP A 170 4.90 -26.39 -5.90
CA ASP A 170 6.32 -26.62 -5.61
C ASP A 170 7.21 -26.15 -6.76
N GLU A 171 6.79 -26.39 -7.99
CA GLU A 171 7.54 -26.00 -9.18
C GLU A 171 7.51 -24.49 -9.41
N SER A 172 6.34 -23.86 -9.24
CA SER A 172 6.24 -22.41 -9.30
C SER A 172 7.08 -21.73 -8.22
N TRP A 173 7.16 -22.29 -7.01
CA TRP A 173 8.06 -21.81 -5.94
C TRP A 173 9.54 -22.03 -6.31
N ASN A 174 9.90 -23.19 -6.85
CA ASN A 174 11.28 -23.46 -7.28
C ASN A 174 11.74 -22.50 -8.38
N ALA A 175 10.82 -22.11 -9.26
CA ALA A 175 11.05 -21.16 -10.34
C ALA A 175 11.12 -19.68 -9.89
N THR A 176 10.79 -19.34 -8.64
CA THR A 176 10.98 -17.96 -8.13
C THR A 176 12.45 -17.64 -7.87
N GLY A 177 12.74 -16.35 -7.78
CA GLY A 177 14.06 -15.83 -7.42
C GLY A 177 14.36 -15.99 -5.93
N GLN A 178 15.61 -15.74 -5.56
CA GLN A 178 16.10 -15.83 -4.19
C GLN A 178 15.36 -14.86 -3.26
N ALA A 179 15.08 -13.64 -3.70
CA ALA A 179 14.36 -12.65 -2.90
C ALA A 179 12.94 -13.11 -2.48
N PHE A 180 12.27 -13.90 -3.31
CA PHE A 180 10.97 -14.49 -2.95
C PHE A 180 11.13 -15.58 -1.89
N LYS A 181 12.16 -16.43 -2.04
CA LYS A 181 12.44 -17.56 -1.15
C LYS A 181 12.95 -17.12 0.23
N GLU A 182 13.65 -15.99 0.33
CA GLU A 182 14.07 -15.40 1.61
C GLU A 182 12.87 -14.91 2.44
N LEU A 183 11.77 -14.55 1.77
CA LEU A 183 10.58 -13.98 2.40
C LEU A 183 9.44 -14.99 2.56
N ASN A 184 9.55 -16.18 1.97
CA ASN A 184 8.45 -17.14 1.90
C ASN A 184 8.95 -18.58 1.78
N THR A 185 8.19 -19.53 2.34
CA THR A 185 8.50 -20.96 2.24
C THR A 185 7.62 -21.63 1.16
N SER A 186 8.06 -22.78 0.67
CA SER A 186 7.29 -23.56 -0.32
C SER A 186 5.92 -23.95 0.22
N GLU A 187 5.84 -24.35 1.50
CA GLU A 187 4.60 -24.76 2.16
C GLU A 187 3.65 -23.58 2.31
N LYS A 188 4.20 -22.40 2.67
CA LYS A 188 3.38 -21.19 2.84
C LYS A 188 2.84 -20.71 1.50
N TRP A 189 3.66 -20.73 0.46
CA TRP A 189 3.25 -20.43 -0.91
C TRP A 189 2.14 -21.36 -1.40
N ALA A 190 2.32 -22.67 -1.25
CA ALA A 190 1.34 -23.68 -1.65
C ALA A 190 0.02 -23.49 -0.89
N SER A 191 0.08 -23.35 0.44
CA SER A 191 -1.10 -23.17 1.29
C SER A 191 -1.93 -21.93 0.93
N VAL A 192 -1.27 -20.81 0.62
CA VAL A 192 -1.96 -19.58 0.20
C VAL A 192 -2.51 -19.72 -1.22
N SER A 193 -1.77 -20.34 -2.13
CA SER A 193 -2.19 -20.54 -3.52
C SER A 193 -3.41 -21.45 -3.62
N GLU A 194 -3.45 -22.54 -2.85
CA GLU A 194 -4.57 -23.48 -2.73
C GLU A 194 -5.86 -22.79 -2.23
N GLN A 195 -5.72 -21.76 -1.39
CA GLN A 195 -6.86 -20.99 -0.90
C GLN A 195 -7.31 -19.91 -1.88
N ALA A 196 -6.37 -19.28 -2.58
CA ALA A 196 -6.63 -18.11 -3.41
C ALA A 196 -7.04 -18.46 -4.85
N ARG A 197 -6.49 -19.52 -5.45
CA ARG A 197 -6.70 -19.86 -6.86
C ARG A 197 -8.03 -20.55 -7.16
N PRO A 198 -8.49 -21.58 -6.41
CA PRO A 198 -9.73 -22.27 -6.74
C PRO A 198 -10.99 -21.37 -6.79
N PRO A 199 -11.17 -20.36 -5.91
CA PRO A 199 -12.30 -19.45 -6.01
C PRO A 199 -12.35 -18.63 -7.31
N LEU A 200 -11.20 -18.32 -7.93
CA LEU A 200 -11.13 -17.58 -9.20
C LEU A 200 -11.60 -18.45 -10.37
N GLY A 201 -11.34 -19.76 -10.32
CA GLY A 201 -11.62 -20.70 -11.41
C GLY A 201 -10.55 -20.66 -12.50
N LYS A 202 -10.82 -21.34 -13.63
CA LYS A 202 -9.87 -21.45 -14.75
C LYS A 202 -9.61 -20.07 -15.38
N VAL A 203 -8.38 -19.84 -15.85
CA VAL A 203 -8.04 -18.68 -16.67
C VAL A 203 -8.72 -18.80 -18.04
N LEU A 204 -9.44 -17.76 -18.45
CA LEU A 204 -10.07 -17.64 -19.78
C LEU A 204 -9.20 -16.82 -20.73
N SER A 205 -8.64 -15.71 -20.25
CA SER A 205 -7.77 -14.84 -21.02
C SER A 205 -6.78 -14.12 -20.11
N ARG A 206 -5.55 -13.88 -20.60
CA ARG A 206 -4.52 -13.11 -19.88
C ARG A 206 -3.74 -12.22 -20.85
N THR A 207 -3.87 -10.91 -20.68
CA THR A 207 -3.21 -9.91 -21.52
C THR A 207 -2.29 -9.03 -20.69
N ALA A 208 -1.04 -8.87 -21.10
CA ALA A 208 -0.12 -7.93 -20.46
C ALA A 208 -0.57 -6.51 -20.80
N ILE A 209 -0.73 -5.65 -19.80
CA ILE A 209 -1.26 -4.29 -19.93
C ILE A 209 -0.27 -3.21 -19.49
N SER A 210 0.80 -3.60 -18.80
CA SER A 210 1.83 -2.67 -18.32
C SER A 210 3.13 -3.45 -18.12
N GLN A 211 4.23 -2.82 -18.49
CA GLN A 211 5.59 -3.21 -18.13
C GLN A 211 6.33 -1.95 -17.69
N GLU A 212 6.94 -2.00 -16.51
CA GLU A 212 7.63 -0.85 -15.93
C GLU A 212 8.93 -1.31 -15.26
N GLY A 213 10.05 -0.77 -15.73
CA GLY A 213 11.35 -0.92 -15.07
C GLY A 213 11.40 -0.05 -13.82
N VAL A 214 11.62 -0.66 -12.66
CA VAL A 214 11.80 0.01 -11.37
C VAL A 214 13.29 0.03 -11.03
N PRO A 215 13.94 1.21 -10.99
CA PRO A 215 15.34 1.32 -10.62
C PRO A 215 15.55 0.95 -9.16
N ALA A 216 16.32 -0.11 -8.92
CA ALA A 216 16.71 -0.57 -7.59
C ALA A 216 18.16 -1.11 -7.67
N PRO A 217 19.12 -0.58 -6.91
CA PRO A 217 20.45 -1.18 -6.86
C PRO A 217 20.35 -2.64 -6.37
N PRO A 218 21.12 -3.60 -6.92
CA PRO A 218 22.13 -3.45 -7.99
C PRO A 218 21.60 -3.60 -9.44
N TYR A 219 20.48 -4.28 -9.69
CA TYR A 219 20.07 -4.68 -11.06
C TYR A 219 18.62 -4.31 -11.46
N GLY A 220 17.91 -3.53 -10.66
CA GLY A 220 16.52 -3.10 -10.92
C GLY A 220 15.52 -4.24 -10.87
N TYR A 221 14.24 -3.89 -11.03
CA TYR A 221 13.15 -4.85 -11.19
C TYR A 221 12.33 -4.50 -12.42
N GLU A 222 11.71 -5.51 -13.03
CA GLU A 222 10.67 -5.32 -14.03
C GLU A 222 9.32 -5.65 -13.39
N MET A 223 8.40 -4.70 -13.42
CA MET A 223 7.03 -4.89 -12.94
C MET A 223 6.09 -5.05 -14.10
N ILE A 224 5.39 -6.19 -14.15
CA ILE A 224 4.44 -6.51 -15.20
C ILE A 224 3.04 -6.61 -14.60
N LYS A 225 2.07 -5.96 -15.24
CA LYS A 225 0.66 -6.13 -14.91
C LYS A 225 -0.04 -6.86 -16.03
N PHE A 226 -0.81 -7.88 -15.67
CA PHE A 226 -1.72 -8.57 -16.55
C PHE A 226 -3.17 -8.25 -16.18
N ARG A 227 -4.00 -8.05 -17.19
CA ARG A 227 -5.45 -8.15 -17.06
C ARG A 227 -5.86 -9.58 -17.36
N THR A 228 -6.49 -10.21 -16.40
CA THR A 228 -6.86 -11.62 -16.46
C THR A 228 -8.34 -11.79 -16.19
N SER A 229 -8.98 -12.57 -17.05
CA SER A 229 -10.36 -13.00 -16.86
C SER A 229 -10.33 -14.46 -16.45
N PHE A 230 -10.80 -14.73 -15.23
CA PHE A 230 -11.03 -16.08 -14.74
C PHE A 230 -12.51 -16.46 -14.88
N ALA A 231 -12.80 -17.75 -14.85
CA ALA A 231 -14.16 -18.28 -14.99
C ALA A 231 -15.16 -17.70 -13.98
N ASN A 232 -14.71 -17.43 -12.74
CA ASN A 232 -15.58 -16.91 -11.68
C ASN A 232 -15.33 -15.43 -11.38
N ARG A 233 -14.32 -14.81 -12.01
CA ARG A 233 -13.96 -13.40 -11.78
C ARG A 233 -13.29 -12.80 -13.01
N ALA A 234 -13.97 -11.85 -13.66
CA ALA A 234 -13.43 -11.09 -14.77
C ALA A 234 -12.60 -9.88 -14.28
N ASP A 235 -11.80 -9.32 -15.19
CA ASP A 235 -11.07 -8.05 -15.00
C ASP A 235 -10.17 -7.99 -13.77
N VAL A 236 -9.58 -9.12 -13.41
CA VAL A 236 -8.63 -9.23 -12.30
C VAL A 236 -7.27 -8.72 -12.76
N THR A 237 -6.57 -7.96 -11.91
CA THR A 237 -5.21 -7.51 -12.20
C THR A 237 -4.21 -8.41 -11.47
N GLU A 238 -3.41 -9.15 -12.23
CA GLU A 238 -2.25 -9.90 -11.72
C GLU A 238 -1.01 -9.02 -11.87
N THR A 239 -0.29 -8.74 -10.77
CA THR A 239 0.98 -7.99 -10.83
C THR A 239 2.14 -8.89 -10.45
N LEU A 240 3.17 -8.89 -11.28
CA LEU A 240 4.40 -9.64 -11.11
C LEU A 240 5.57 -8.67 -11.04
N THR A 241 6.51 -8.97 -10.14
CA THR A 241 7.81 -8.32 -10.09
C THR A 241 8.87 -9.36 -10.41
N LEU A 242 9.72 -9.07 -11.38
CA LEU A 242 10.80 -9.94 -11.82
C LEU A 242 12.14 -9.23 -11.59
N ALA A 243 13.12 -10.01 -11.15
CA ALA A 243 14.50 -9.59 -11.07
C ALA A 243 15.35 -10.46 -12.00
N ARG A 244 16.46 -9.89 -12.48
CA ARG A 244 17.42 -10.65 -13.27
C ARG A 244 18.41 -11.35 -12.34
N GLU A 245 18.41 -12.68 -12.37
CA GLU A 245 19.33 -13.53 -11.62
C GLU A 245 20.22 -14.26 -12.62
N GLY A 246 21.45 -13.77 -12.81
CA GLY A 246 22.34 -14.23 -13.88
C GLY A 246 21.77 -13.89 -15.26
N SER A 247 21.55 -14.90 -16.10
CA SER A 247 20.96 -14.74 -17.44
C SER A 247 19.44 -14.86 -17.46
N GLU A 248 18.80 -15.22 -16.35
CA GLU A 248 17.39 -15.56 -16.29
C GLU A 248 16.56 -14.50 -15.56
N TRP A 249 15.31 -14.33 -16.02
CA TRP A 249 14.30 -13.58 -15.30
C TRP A 249 13.61 -14.47 -14.29
N ARG A 250 13.65 -14.08 -13.02
CA ARG A 250 13.04 -14.81 -11.92
C ARG A 250 11.98 -13.97 -11.24
N VAL A 251 10.83 -14.57 -10.96
CA VAL A 251 9.74 -13.90 -10.25
C VAL A 251 10.15 -13.70 -8.79
N VAL A 252 10.15 -12.46 -8.34
CA VAL A 252 10.48 -12.07 -6.96
C VAL A 252 9.28 -11.51 -6.20
N GLY A 253 8.16 -11.29 -6.88
CA GLY A 253 6.91 -10.88 -6.26
C GLY A 253 5.70 -11.20 -7.13
N TYR A 254 4.58 -11.57 -6.51
CA TYR A 254 3.33 -11.86 -7.20
C TYR A 254 2.12 -11.59 -6.31
N TRP A 255 1.12 -10.88 -6.85
CA TRP A 255 -0.17 -10.70 -6.20
C TRP A 255 -1.31 -10.48 -7.20
N ILE A 256 -2.54 -10.67 -6.70
CA ILE A 256 -3.79 -10.59 -7.44
C ILE A 256 -4.67 -9.52 -6.78
N SER A 257 -5.18 -8.56 -7.54
CA SER A 257 -6.07 -7.49 -7.07
C SER A 257 -7.35 -7.38 -7.89
#